data_AF-A0A7V0VDN5-F1
#
_entry.id   AF-A0A7V0VDN5-F1
#
_cell.length_a   1.000
_cell.length_b   1.000
_cell.length_c   1.000
_cell.angle_alpha   90.00
_cell.angle_beta   90.00
_cell.angle_gamma   90.00
#
_symmetry.space_group_name_H-M   'P 1'
#
loop_
_entity.id
_entity.type
_entity.pdbx_description
1 polymer ?
#
loop_
_entity_poly.entity_id
_entity_poly.type
_entity_poly.pdbx_seq_one_letter_code
_entity_poly.pdbx_strand_id
1 'polypeptide(L)'
;MKLFQLLLLIVLLSINFSIAQEEDTMDETTDSLEIYLIDNYIKSENDKVLVLSWMTNLQVKSKVEIKDIGIFNVSDSLTDFHQAKIDLNNYTFTKEENFFRIISELEDGTQITSDEYSFLVPVETSTQPGEKQIKTSSSYYLYNFLLGTTFWLIPSPSLAIENDQTKFGLIKDLPLLSIGSSSAYKNFPYFYFYLGYSHISQGYVKNSLRFGGKYLYEIRDLKHFVSFGIGGFSNFKGKNGLSTELSFSFLKVLNTFEMFIAYSYNYLPASKNKFHLISLGLFTSSFSINLNY
;
A
#
# COMPACT_ATOMS: atom_id res chain seq x y z
N MET A 1 -37.96 0.88 -27.23
CA MET A 1 -37.09 1.63 -26.29
C MET A 1 -37.64 3.03 -26.15
N LYS A 2 -37.80 3.51 -24.91
CA LYS A 2 -38.38 4.85 -24.66
C LYS A 2 -37.38 5.91 -25.13
N LEU A 3 -37.85 7.02 -25.69
CA LEU A 3 -37.03 8.14 -26.18
C LEU A 3 -35.94 8.57 -25.19
N PHE A 4 -36.23 8.46 -23.89
CA PHE A 4 -35.29 8.69 -22.79
C PHE A 4 -34.06 7.76 -22.79
N GLN A 5 -34.21 6.48 -23.14
CA GLN A 5 -33.10 5.52 -23.20
C GLN A 5 -32.17 5.80 -24.39
N LEU A 6 -32.73 6.28 -25.50
CA LEU A 6 -31.94 6.71 -26.66
C LEU A 6 -31.16 7.99 -26.35
N LEU A 7 -31.78 8.93 -25.63
CA LEU A 7 -31.15 10.18 -25.23
C LEU A 7 -30.02 9.95 -24.22
N LEU A 8 -30.21 9.05 -23.26
CA LEU A 8 -29.18 8.65 -22.30
C LEU A 8 -27.98 7.98 -22.99
N LEU A 9 -28.23 7.14 -24.00
CA LEU A 9 -27.18 6.49 -24.79
C LEU A 9 -26.36 7.51 -25.60
N ILE A 10 -27.02 8.52 -26.19
CA ILE A 10 -26.36 9.60 -26.93
C ILE A 10 -25.52 10.46 -25.97
N VAL A 11 -26.04 10.78 -24.77
CA VAL A 11 -25.28 11.52 -23.76
C VAL A 11 -24.04 10.74 -23.31
N LEU A 12 -24.16 9.43 -23.07
CA LEU A 12 -23.03 8.57 -22.71
C LEU A 12 -21.98 8.43 -23.84
N LEU A 13 -22.41 8.45 -25.11
CA LEU A 13 -21.53 8.43 -26.28
C LEU A 13 -20.90 9.80 -26.59
N SER A 14 -21.50 10.90 -26.12
CA SER A 14 -20.98 12.27 -26.31
C SER A 14 -20.01 12.73 -25.22
N ILE A 15 -19.77 11.90 -24.20
CA ILE A 15 -18.62 12.09 -23.31
C ILE A 15 -17.39 11.70 -24.13
N ASN A 16 -16.87 12.65 -24.89
CA ASN A 16 -15.47 12.62 -25.26
C ASN A 16 -14.71 12.60 -23.94
N PHE A 17 -14.16 11.44 -23.58
CA PHE A 17 -13.07 11.36 -22.64
C PHE A 17 -11.93 12.18 -23.28
N SER A 18 -11.94 13.49 -23.04
CA SER A 18 -10.71 14.26 -23.06
C SER A 18 -9.89 13.72 -21.91
N ILE A 19 -9.16 12.65 -22.19
CA ILE A 19 -7.95 12.30 -21.47
C ILE A 19 -7.05 13.51 -21.73
N ALA A 20 -7.16 14.51 -20.86
CA ALA A 20 -6.09 15.47 -20.68
C ALA A 20 -4.95 14.68 -20.05
N GLN A 21 -4.22 13.96 -20.90
CA GLN A 21 -2.81 13.72 -20.64
C GLN A 21 -2.19 15.10 -20.74
N GLU A 22 -1.88 15.67 -19.58
CA GLU A 22 -0.70 16.51 -19.47
C GLU A 22 0.45 15.57 -19.89
N GLU A 23 0.75 15.55 -21.20
CA GLU A 23 2.08 15.19 -21.67
C GLU A 23 3.00 16.30 -21.16
N ASP A 24 3.36 16.22 -19.87
CA ASP A 24 4.76 16.43 -19.56
C ASP A 24 5.48 15.39 -20.41
N THR A 25 6.22 15.88 -21.40
CA THR A 25 7.19 15.11 -22.16
C THR A 25 8.14 14.47 -21.15
N MET A 26 7.77 13.29 -20.65
CA MET A 26 8.67 12.42 -19.92
C MET A 26 9.61 11.89 -20.97
N ASP A 27 10.80 12.48 -21.00
CA ASP A 27 11.95 11.89 -21.65
C ASP A 27 11.99 10.39 -21.29
N GLU A 28 12.13 9.54 -22.30
CA GLU A 28 12.47 8.12 -22.20
C GLU A 28 13.83 7.94 -21.51
N THR A 29 13.89 8.29 -20.23
CA THR A 29 15.01 8.01 -19.35
C THR A 29 14.51 6.94 -18.39
N THR A 30 15.07 5.74 -18.54
CA THR A 30 15.27 4.72 -17.49
C THR A 30 14.55 5.01 -16.18
N ASP A 31 13.62 4.13 -15.75
CA ASP A 31 13.02 4.09 -14.41
C ASP A 31 14.03 4.64 -13.38
N SER A 32 13.87 5.91 -13.00
CA SER A 32 14.87 6.57 -12.16
C SER A 32 14.67 6.05 -10.73
N LEU A 33 15.78 5.72 -10.07
CA LEU A 33 15.73 5.21 -8.71
C LEU A 33 15.26 6.33 -7.76
N GLU A 34 14.11 6.12 -7.13
CA GLU A 34 13.55 6.97 -6.10
C GLU A 34 13.83 6.36 -4.72
N ILE A 35 14.30 7.19 -3.79
CA ILE A 35 14.68 6.79 -2.43
C ILE A 35 13.76 7.51 -1.44
N TYR A 36 13.04 6.74 -0.62
CA TYR A 36 12.05 7.19 0.34
C TYR A 36 12.56 6.97 1.77
N LEU A 37 13.20 7.97 2.37
CA LEU A 37 13.66 7.92 3.76
C LEU A 37 12.46 7.87 4.71
N ILE A 38 12.44 6.91 5.64
CA ILE A 38 11.35 6.70 6.61
C ILE A 38 11.79 7.18 7.99
N ASP A 39 12.85 6.57 8.54
CA ASP A 39 13.41 6.93 9.84
C ASP A 39 14.84 7.45 9.69
N ASN A 40 15.16 8.47 10.49
CA ASN A 40 16.51 9.00 10.68
C ASN A 40 16.61 9.66 12.05
N TYR A 41 17.15 8.94 13.03
CA TYR A 41 17.32 9.44 14.40
C TYR A 41 18.46 8.75 15.15
N ILE A 42 19.00 9.41 16.17
CA ILE A 42 19.96 8.81 17.12
C ILE A 42 19.20 8.18 18.30
N LYS A 43 19.46 6.92 18.58
CA LYS A 43 18.81 6.16 19.65
C LYS A 43 19.54 6.36 20.99
N SER A 44 19.05 7.30 21.81
CA SER A 44 19.56 7.67 23.14
C SER A 44 20.73 8.67 23.12
N GLU A 45 20.78 9.57 24.10
CA GLU A 45 21.90 10.52 24.26
C GLU A 45 23.21 9.82 24.65
N ASN A 46 23.11 8.69 25.36
CA ASN A 46 24.26 7.93 25.85
C ASN A 46 24.80 6.91 24.83
N ASP A 47 23.95 6.45 23.92
CA ASP A 47 24.31 5.48 22.87
C ASP A 47 24.16 6.18 21.52
N LYS A 48 25.26 6.62 20.90
CA LYS A 48 25.23 7.32 19.60
C LYS A 48 24.95 6.34 18.46
N VAL A 49 23.80 5.67 18.46
CA VAL A 49 23.40 4.72 17.42
C VAL A 49 22.45 5.40 16.46
N LEU A 50 22.89 5.62 15.23
CA LEU A 50 22.05 6.14 14.15
C LEU A 50 21.16 5.03 13.60
N VAL A 51 19.85 5.23 13.72
CA VAL A 51 18.82 4.35 13.17
C VAL A 51 18.29 4.97 11.89
N LEU A 52 18.46 4.25 10.79
CA LEU A 52 17.96 4.62 9.47
C LEU A 52 17.00 3.55 8.96
N SER A 53 15.93 3.98 8.31
CA SER A 53 15.08 3.09 7.51
C SER A 53 14.62 3.82 6.25
N TRP A 54 14.57 3.12 5.12
CA TRP A 54 14.11 3.69 3.85
C TRP A 54 13.59 2.63 2.90
N MET A 55 12.85 3.08 1.89
CA MET A 55 12.37 2.26 0.78
C MET A 55 12.88 2.79 -0.56
N THR A 56 12.92 1.93 -1.56
CA THR A 56 13.24 2.29 -2.94
C THR A 56 12.17 1.79 -3.90
N ASN A 57 11.95 2.49 -5.01
CA ASN A 57 11.03 2.03 -6.07
C ASN A 57 11.59 0.86 -6.90
N LEU A 58 12.92 0.66 -6.84
CA LEU A 58 13.65 -0.45 -7.46
C LEU A 58 14.51 -1.16 -6.41
N GLN A 59 14.76 -2.46 -6.61
CA GLN A 59 15.61 -3.22 -5.71
C GLN A 59 17.07 -2.88 -5.90
N VAL A 60 17.74 -2.63 -4.79
CA VAL A 60 19.14 -2.23 -4.78
C VAL A 60 19.87 -2.92 -3.65
N LYS A 61 21.18 -3.06 -3.79
CA LYS A 61 22.07 -3.16 -2.62
C LYS A 61 22.30 -1.75 -2.12
N SER A 62 22.52 -1.58 -0.82
CA SER A 62 22.62 -0.24 -0.28
C SER A 62 23.71 -0.07 0.75
N LYS A 63 24.30 1.12 0.71
CA LYS A 63 25.30 1.61 1.64
C LYS A 63 24.89 3.01 2.08
N VAL A 64 25.31 3.38 3.28
CA VAL A 64 25.17 4.74 3.79
C VAL A 64 26.54 5.35 3.92
N GLU A 65 26.79 6.45 3.22
CA GLU A 65 27.99 7.26 3.38
C GLU A 65 27.67 8.39 4.36
N ILE A 66 28.33 8.39 5.52
CA ILE A 66 28.28 9.51 6.44
C ILE A 66 29.50 10.39 6.21
N LYS A 67 29.24 11.67 5.95
CA LYS A 67 30.28 12.66 5.64
C LYS A 67 31.32 12.72 6.75
N ASP A 68 32.59 12.70 6.37
CA ASP A 68 33.77 12.74 7.25
C ASP A 68 33.92 11.53 8.22
N ILE A 69 33.07 10.50 8.09
CA ILE A 69 33.13 9.27 8.90
C ILE A 69 33.45 8.06 8.04
N GLY A 70 32.69 7.82 6.97
CA GLY A 70 32.91 6.70 6.06
C GLY A 70 31.64 6.04 5.56
N ILE A 71 31.82 4.88 4.94
CA ILE A 71 30.76 4.14 4.25
C ILE A 71 30.39 2.90 5.08
N PHE A 72 29.11 2.76 5.37
CA PHE A 72 28.54 1.66 6.13
C PHE A 72 27.69 0.80 5.20
N ASN A 73 27.97 -0.49 5.21
CA ASN A 73 27.20 -1.44 4.41
C ASN A 73 25.85 -1.71 5.09
N VAL A 74 24.76 -1.68 4.31
CA VAL A 74 23.41 -1.86 4.86
C VAL A 74 22.79 -3.15 4.32
N SER A 75 22.84 -3.35 3.00
CA SER A 75 22.33 -4.57 2.37
C SER A 75 23.24 -5.01 1.25
N ASP A 76 23.75 -6.25 1.35
CA ASP A 76 24.47 -6.94 0.27
C ASP A 76 23.52 -7.66 -0.71
N SER A 77 22.26 -7.83 -0.33
CA SER A 77 21.20 -8.39 -1.17
C SER A 77 20.35 -7.30 -1.79
N LEU A 78 19.84 -7.58 -2.99
CA LEU A 78 18.86 -6.73 -3.66
C LEU A 78 17.54 -6.76 -2.85
N THR A 79 17.12 -5.60 -2.36
CA THR A 79 15.87 -5.40 -1.59
C THR A 79 15.34 -3.99 -1.85
N ASP A 80 14.05 -3.78 -1.65
CA ASP A 80 13.35 -2.49 -1.77
C ASP A 80 13.09 -1.84 -0.40
N PHE A 81 13.36 -2.56 0.69
CA PHE A 81 13.28 -2.08 2.06
C PHE A 81 14.61 -2.26 2.78
N HIS A 82 15.08 -1.18 3.41
CA HIS A 82 16.39 -1.14 4.05
C HIS A 82 16.28 -0.59 5.48
N GLN A 83 17.05 -1.19 6.38
CA GLN A 83 17.22 -0.71 7.75
C GLN A 83 18.67 -0.80 8.16
N ALA A 84 19.17 0.25 8.80
CA ALA A 84 20.53 0.30 9.32
C ALA A 84 20.55 0.78 10.77
N LYS A 85 21.44 0.18 11.56
CA LYS A 85 21.81 0.67 12.89
C LYS A 85 23.32 0.86 12.88
N ILE A 86 23.75 2.10 12.80
CA ILE A 86 25.17 2.47 12.71
C ILE A 86 25.61 2.95 14.09
N ASP A 87 26.55 2.22 14.69
CA ASP A 87 27.16 2.63 15.96
C ASP A 87 28.18 3.75 15.70
N LEU A 88 27.88 4.94 16.23
CA LEU A 88 28.71 6.13 16.10
C LEU A 88 29.49 6.45 17.39
N ASN A 89 29.48 5.58 18.41
CA ASN A 89 30.11 5.84 19.70
C ASN A 89 31.63 6.07 19.60
N ASN A 90 32.28 5.44 18.62
CA ASN A 90 33.73 5.57 18.40
C ASN A 90 34.12 6.81 17.59
N TYR A 91 33.15 7.66 17.21
CA TYR A 91 33.39 8.83 16.38
C TYR A 91 33.09 10.11 17.14
N THR A 92 33.97 11.10 16.95
CA THR A 92 33.84 12.42 17.57
C THR A 92 33.18 13.38 16.60
N PHE A 93 32.05 13.94 17.01
CA PHE A 93 31.31 14.92 16.24
C PHE A 93 31.75 16.33 16.63
N THR A 94 32.17 17.13 15.65
CA THR A 94 32.54 18.54 15.87
C THR A 94 31.36 19.50 15.63
N LYS A 95 30.29 19.00 15.02
CA LYS A 95 29.07 19.74 14.67
C LYS A 95 27.85 18.95 15.13
N GLU A 96 26.82 19.68 15.55
CA GLU A 96 25.53 19.11 15.95
C GLU A 96 24.81 18.49 14.74
N GLU A 97 24.83 19.18 13.61
CA GLU A 97 24.27 18.67 12.36
C GLU A 97 25.35 17.99 11.49
N ASN A 98 25.05 16.77 11.07
CA ASN A 98 25.91 15.93 10.24
C ASN A 98 25.10 15.39 9.06
N PHE A 99 25.79 14.99 7.99
CA PHE A 99 25.16 14.67 6.72
C PHE A 99 25.51 13.26 6.26
N PHE A 100 24.57 12.62 5.58
CA PHE A 100 24.79 11.33 4.94
C PHE A 100 24.09 11.24 3.59
N ARG A 101 24.54 10.28 2.79
CA ARG A 101 23.94 9.91 1.50
C ARG A 101 23.70 8.42 1.46
N ILE A 102 22.65 8.03 0.75
CA ILE A 102 22.34 6.64 0.47
C ILE A 102 22.94 6.32 -0.90
N ILE A 103 23.85 5.36 -0.94
CA ILE A 103 24.42 4.82 -2.17
C ILE A 103 23.70 3.52 -2.46
N SER A 104 23.08 3.46 -3.63
CA SER A 104 22.28 2.32 -4.09
C SER A 104 22.93 1.71 -5.32
N GLU A 105 23.08 0.39 -5.34
CA GLU A 105 23.62 -0.37 -6.46
C GLU A 105 22.51 -1.24 -7.04
N LEU A 106 22.16 -0.99 -8.30
CA LEU A 106 21.18 -1.73 -9.07
C LEU A 106 21.72 -3.11 -9.48
N GLU A 107 20.84 -3.98 -10.00
CA GLU A 107 21.20 -5.34 -10.45
C GLU A 107 22.26 -5.35 -11.55
N ASP A 108 22.25 -4.35 -12.43
CA ASP A 108 23.23 -4.15 -13.50
C ASP A 108 24.59 -3.60 -13.00
N GLY A 109 24.72 -3.34 -11.69
CA GLY A 109 25.89 -2.76 -11.05
C GLY A 109 25.94 -1.22 -11.13
N THR A 110 24.93 -0.57 -11.71
CA THR A 110 24.85 0.89 -11.76
C THR A 110 24.66 1.44 -10.34
N GLN A 111 25.51 2.40 -9.96
CA GLN A 111 25.44 3.06 -8.66
C GLN A 111 24.76 4.43 -8.77
N ILE A 112 23.77 4.65 -7.91
CA ILE A 112 23.02 5.90 -7.79
C ILE A 112 23.14 6.39 -6.36
N THR A 113 23.45 7.67 -6.20
CA THR A 113 23.58 8.33 -4.91
C THR A 113 22.40 9.25 -4.69
N SER A 114 21.78 9.17 -3.51
CA SER A 114 20.70 10.06 -3.12
C SER A 114 21.15 11.52 -2.96
N ASP A 115 20.18 12.40 -2.79
CA ASP A 115 20.40 13.70 -2.17
C ASP A 115 21.01 13.56 -0.76
N GLU A 116 21.57 14.66 -0.26
CA GLU A 116 22.18 14.72 1.06
C GLU A 116 21.11 14.89 2.14
N TYR A 117 21.07 13.96 3.08
CA TYR A 117 20.19 14.00 4.26
C TYR A 117 20.98 14.41 5.49
N SER A 118 20.33 15.07 6.47
CA SER A 118 20.99 15.48 7.72
C SER A 118 20.44 14.75 8.95
N PHE A 119 21.28 14.59 9.96
CA PHE A 119 20.93 14.05 11.27
C PHE A 119 21.63 14.86 12.36
N LEU A 120 20.99 14.93 13.53
CA LEU A 120 21.50 15.66 14.68
C LEU A 120 22.16 14.71 15.66
N VAL A 121 23.37 15.05 16.09
CA VAL A 121 24.08 14.39 17.18
C VAL A 121 24.30 15.40 18.29
N PRO A 122 23.91 15.10 19.54
CA PRO A 122 24.21 15.98 20.66
C PRO A 122 25.73 16.10 20.81
N VAL A 123 26.25 17.31 20.60
CA VAL A 123 27.64 17.65 20.88
C VAL A 123 27.73 18.10 22.33
N GLU A 124 28.72 17.60 23.07
CA GLU A 124 29.05 18.07 24.42
C GLU A 124 29.61 19.49 24.36
N THR A 125 28.76 20.47 24.08
CA THR A 125 29.09 21.89 24.23
C THR A 125 28.35 22.42 25.45
N SER A 126 29.15 22.80 26.45
CA SER A 126 28.72 23.50 27.66
C SER A 126 27.68 24.58 27.34
N THR A 127 26.52 24.46 27.98
CA THR A 127 25.59 25.55 28.32
C THR A 127 25.15 26.46 27.17
N GLN A 128 24.01 26.16 26.53
CA GLN A 128 22.84 27.05 26.47
C GLN A 128 21.55 26.24 26.24
N PRO A 129 20.48 26.44 27.04
CA PRO A 129 19.19 25.82 26.81
C PRO A 129 18.48 26.61 25.71
N GLY A 130 18.46 26.05 24.51
CA GLY A 130 17.70 26.56 23.40
C GLY A 130 17.35 25.40 22.49
N GLU A 131 16.29 24.68 22.84
CA GLU A 131 15.66 23.68 21.97
C GLU A 131 15.32 24.33 20.63
N LYS A 132 16.24 24.24 19.66
CA LYS A 132 15.90 24.34 18.26
C LYS A 132 15.66 22.93 17.77
N GLN A 133 14.48 22.41 18.12
CA GLN A 133 13.90 21.30 17.38
C GLN A 133 13.77 21.76 15.93
N ILE A 134 14.67 21.29 15.07
CA ILE A 134 14.49 21.38 13.63
C ILE A 134 13.22 20.57 13.34
N LYS A 135 12.18 21.26 12.89
CA LYS A 135 10.98 20.63 12.33
C LYS A 135 11.38 19.93 11.02
N THR A 136 12.04 18.77 11.10
CA THR A 136 11.79 17.74 10.09
C THR A 136 10.29 17.50 10.16
N SER A 137 9.58 17.82 9.09
CA SER A 137 8.12 17.82 9.10
C SER A 137 7.59 16.40 9.27
N SER A 138 7.53 15.91 10.51
CA SER A 138 6.82 14.70 10.92
C SER A 138 5.38 14.71 10.40
N SER A 139 4.85 15.89 10.07
CA SER A 139 3.56 16.07 9.42
C SER A 139 3.47 15.36 8.07
N TYR A 140 4.53 15.26 7.26
CA TYR A 140 4.43 14.67 5.91
C TYR A 140 4.27 13.14 5.97
N TYR A 141 5.08 12.47 6.78
CA TYR A 141 4.98 11.01 6.95
C TYR A 141 3.72 10.62 7.72
N LEU A 142 3.38 11.35 8.78
CA LEU A 142 2.11 11.15 9.48
C LEU A 142 0.92 11.40 8.55
N TYR A 143 0.98 12.44 7.72
CA TYR A 143 -0.04 12.73 6.72
C TYR A 143 -0.18 11.58 5.71
N ASN A 144 0.91 11.09 5.13
CA ASN A 144 0.89 9.97 4.19
C ASN A 144 0.38 8.67 4.85
N PHE A 145 0.78 8.40 6.10
CA PHE A 145 0.27 7.27 6.85
C PHE A 145 -1.24 7.38 7.13
N LEU A 146 -1.71 8.55 7.58
CA LEU A 146 -3.12 8.81 7.84
C LEU A 146 -3.95 8.76 6.56
N LEU A 147 -3.41 9.28 5.46
CA LEU A 147 -4.03 9.24 4.14
C LEU A 147 -4.11 7.79 3.64
N GLY A 148 -3.00 7.05 3.69
CA GLY A 148 -2.97 5.62 3.37
C GLY A 148 -3.96 4.81 4.23
N THR A 149 -3.98 5.03 5.54
CA THR A 149 -4.93 4.37 6.46
C THR A 149 -6.38 4.74 6.12
N THR A 150 -6.63 6.01 5.75
CA THR A 150 -7.96 6.47 5.33
C THR A 150 -8.41 5.73 4.08
N PHE A 151 -7.61 5.72 3.01
CA PHE A 151 -7.91 4.97 1.79
C PHE A 151 -8.06 3.48 2.06
N TRP A 152 -7.24 2.93 2.95
CA TRP A 152 -7.33 1.55 3.38
C TRP A 152 -8.58 1.25 4.21
N LEU A 153 -9.25 2.22 4.83
CA LEU A 153 -10.51 2.02 5.55
C LEU A 153 -11.75 2.36 4.74
N ILE A 154 -11.61 3.05 3.59
CA ILE A 154 -12.75 3.38 2.72
C ILE A 154 -13.48 2.09 2.29
N PRO A 155 -14.79 1.99 2.54
CA PRO A 155 -15.59 0.86 2.07
C PRO A 155 -15.79 0.94 0.57
N SER A 156 -15.74 -0.21 -0.08
CA SER A 156 -16.02 -0.42 -1.49
C SER A 156 -17.53 -0.24 -1.76
N PRO A 157 -17.94 0.71 -2.63
CA PRO A 157 -19.30 0.75 -3.12
C PRO A 157 -19.63 -0.53 -3.89
N SER A 158 -20.86 -1.01 -3.71
CA SER A 158 -21.33 -2.25 -4.32
C SER A 158 -22.80 -2.18 -4.73
N LEU A 159 -23.12 -2.98 -5.74
CA LEU A 159 -24.48 -3.23 -6.21
C LEU A 159 -24.84 -4.68 -5.90
N ALA A 160 -25.84 -4.85 -5.05
CA ALA A 160 -26.44 -6.13 -4.72
C ALA A 160 -27.64 -6.40 -5.64
N ILE A 161 -27.65 -7.54 -6.31
CA ILE A 161 -28.75 -7.98 -7.18
C ILE A 161 -29.47 -9.13 -6.46
N GLU A 162 -30.70 -8.86 -6.06
CA GLU A 162 -31.59 -9.76 -5.31
C GLU A 162 -32.96 -9.80 -5.97
N ASN A 163 -33.42 -10.97 -6.46
CA ASN A 163 -34.71 -11.12 -7.17
C ASN A 163 -34.96 -10.02 -8.21
N ASP A 164 -34.00 -9.80 -9.11
CA ASP A 164 -34.05 -8.77 -10.16
C ASP A 164 -34.15 -7.32 -9.66
N GLN A 165 -33.97 -7.08 -8.35
CA GLN A 165 -33.85 -5.75 -7.76
C GLN A 165 -32.39 -5.43 -7.45
N THR A 166 -31.95 -4.26 -7.91
CA THR A 166 -30.63 -3.72 -7.58
C THR A 166 -30.71 -2.88 -6.32
N LYS A 167 -29.82 -3.15 -5.37
CA LYS A 167 -29.72 -2.48 -4.08
C LYS A 167 -28.30 -1.99 -3.88
N PHE A 168 -28.16 -0.79 -3.33
CA PHE A 168 -26.85 -0.26 -3.00
C PHE A 168 -26.29 -0.94 -1.75
N GLY A 169 -25.01 -1.20 -1.74
CA GLY A 169 -24.30 -1.70 -0.58
C GLY A 169 -22.89 -1.14 -0.45
N LEU A 170 -22.33 -1.32 0.74
CA LEU A 170 -20.96 -0.99 1.09
C LEU A 170 -20.30 -2.25 1.63
N ILE A 171 -19.10 -2.55 1.16
CA ILE A 171 -18.34 -3.72 1.58
C ILE A 171 -16.95 -3.26 1.97
N LYS A 172 -16.42 -3.76 3.09
CA LYS A 172 -15.02 -3.60 3.41
C LYS A 172 -14.44 -4.93 3.85
N ASP A 173 -13.48 -5.44 3.10
CA ASP A 173 -12.67 -6.58 3.49
C ASP A 173 -11.29 -6.07 3.93
N LEU A 174 -10.87 -6.44 5.14
CA LEU A 174 -9.55 -6.13 5.67
C LEU A 174 -8.68 -7.39 5.59
N PRO A 175 -7.57 -7.37 4.84
CA PRO A 175 -6.63 -8.48 4.85
C PRO A 175 -5.97 -8.56 6.22
N LEU A 176 -6.09 -9.71 6.89
CA LEU A 176 -5.52 -9.94 8.22
C LEU A 176 -4.15 -10.61 8.12
N LEU A 177 -4.11 -11.71 7.36
CA LEU A 177 -2.93 -12.55 7.21
C LEU A 177 -2.70 -12.79 5.73
N SER A 178 -1.54 -12.40 5.25
CA SER A 178 -1.12 -12.61 3.87
C SER A 178 0.00 -13.66 3.84
N ILE A 179 -0.14 -14.62 2.95
CA ILE A 179 0.83 -15.67 2.69
C ILE A 179 1.37 -15.44 1.28
N GLY A 180 2.65 -15.14 1.21
CA GLY A 180 3.33 -14.76 -0.01
C GLY A 180 4.81 -15.04 0.14
N SER A 181 5.52 -15.22 -0.97
CA SER A 181 6.97 -15.03 -0.88
C SER A 181 7.22 -13.54 -0.94
N SER A 182 7.84 -12.97 0.08
CA SER A 182 8.56 -11.70 -0.04
C SER A 182 9.76 -12.01 -0.92
N SER A 183 9.56 -11.88 -2.22
CA SER A 183 10.57 -12.07 -3.23
C SER A 183 10.36 -11.01 -4.29
N ALA A 184 11.49 -10.55 -4.83
CA ALA A 184 11.77 -9.55 -5.87
C ALA A 184 10.81 -9.43 -7.08
N TYR A 185 9.80 -10.28 -7.23
CA TYR A 185 8.98 -10.39 -8.44
C TYR A 185 7.48 -10.44 -8.17
N LYS A 186 7.03 -10.16 -6.94
CA LYS A 186 5.61 -10.16 -6.59
C LYS A 186 5.15 -8.90 -5.88
N ASN A 187 4.28 -8.14 -6.55
CA ASN A 187 3.58 -7.01 -5.94
C ASN A 187 2.46 -7.45 -4.98
N PHE A 188 2.05 -8.72 -5.05
CA PHE A 188 0.88 -9.24 -4.35
C PHE A 188 1.18 -10.55 -3.62
N PRO A 189 0.61 -10.77 -2.42
CA PRO A 189 0.70 -12.08 -1.76
C PRO A 189 -0.01 -13.14 -2.61
N TYR A 190 0.44 -14.40 -2.57
CA TYR A 190 -0.26 -15.50 -3.25
C TYR A 190 -1.67 -15.69 -2.72
N PHE A 191 -1.82 -15.52 -1.41
CA PHE A 191 -3.06 -15.79 -0.71
C PHE A 191 -3.20 -14.84 0.47
N TYR A 192 -4.41 -14.41 0.80
CA TYR A 192 -4.66 -13.75 2.08
C TYR A 192 -6.00 -14.18 2.68
N PHE A 193 -6.01 -14.21 4.01
CA PHE A 193 -7.23 -14.31 4.81
C PHE A 193 -7.74 -12.92 5.14
N TYR A 194 -9.06 -12.76 5.08
CA TYR A 194 -9.71 -11.48 5.37
C TYR A 194 -10.81 -11.63 6.40
N LEU A 195 -11.04 -10.53 7.09
CA LEU A 195 -12.24 -10.27 7.88
C LEU A 195 -12.85 -8.98 7.36
N GLY A 196 -14.14 -8.98 7.14
CA GLY A 196 -14.83 -7.88 6.49
C GLY A 196 -16.22 -7.62 7.04
N TYR A 197 -16.80 -6.53 6.58
CA TYR A 197 -18.16 -6.14 6.90
C TYR A 197 -18.88 -5.72 5.63
N SER A 198 -20.14 -6.11 5.49
CA SER A 198 -21.00 -5.65 4.41
C SER A 198 -22.30 -5.08 4.93
N HIS A 199 -22.71 -3.97 4.32
CA HIS A 199 -23.99 -3.33 4.48
C HIS A 199 -24.72 -3.31 3.14
N ILE A 200 -25.89 -3.95 3.04
CA ILE A 200 -26.73 -3.91 1.83
C ILE A 200 -28.05 -3.25 2.20
N SER A 201 -28.35 -2.10 1.59
CA SER A 201 -29.59 -1.39 1.83
C SER A 201 -30.78 -2.25 1.43
N GLN A 202 -31.69 -2.52 2.36
CA GLN A 202 -32.90 -3.34 2.13
C GLN A 202 -32.60 -4.77 1.61
N GLY A 203 -31.37 -5.28 1.78
CA GLY A 203 -30.97 -6.61 1.32
C GLY A 203 -31.53 -7.77 2.15
N TYR A 204 -31.42 -9.00 1.64
CA TYR A 204 -31.73 -10.22 2.40
C TYR A 204 -30.94 -10.27 3.71
N VAL A 205 -29.69 -9.84 3.66
CA VAL A 205 -28.82 -9.64 4.81
C VAL A 205 -28.34 -8.19 4.80
N LYS A 206 -28.95 -7.37 5.66
CA LYS A 206 -28.66 -5.93 5.70
C LYS A 206 -27.25 -5.63 6.22
N ASN A 207 -26.83 -6.33 7.28
CA ASN A 207 -25.52 -6.18 7.90
C ASN A 207 -24.95 -7.57 8.11
N SER A 208 -23.72 -7.81 7.67
CA SER A 208 -23.04 -9.08 7.94
C SER A 208 -21.54 -8.90 8.09
N LEU A 209 -20.99 -9.67 9.02
CA LEU A 209 -19.57 -9.97 9.06
C LEU A 209 -19.25 -10.94 7.92
N ARG A 210 -18.18 -10.68 7.18
CA ARG A 210 -17.63 -11.53 6.13
C ARG A 210 -16.27 -12.06 6.58
N PHE A 211 -15.92 -13.27 6.18
CA PHE A 211 -14.59 -13.82 6.40
C PHE A 211 -14.29 -14.83 5.30
N GLY A 212 -13.01 -15.05 5.01
CA GLY A 212 -12.64 -16.00 3.97
C GLY A 212 -11.18 -15.88 3.59
N GLY A 213 -10.86 -16.47 2.45
CA GLY A 213 -9.54 -16.40 1.85
C GLY A 213 -9.63 -16.08 0.36
N LYS A 214 -8.64 -15.36 -0.14
CA LYS A 214 -8.50 -15.00 -1.55
C LYS A 214 -7.14 -15.41 -2.04
N TYR A 215 -7.11 -16.15 -3.15
CA TYR A 215 -5.92 -16.45 -3.93
C TYR A 215 -5.73 -15.38 -5.00
N LEU A 216 -4.53 -14.84 -5.13
CA LEU A 216 -4.21 -13.78 -6.08
C LEU A 216 -3.23 -14.34 -7.12
N TYR A 217 -3.63 -14.21 -8.36
CA TYR A 217 -2.83 -14.52 -9.52
C TYR A 217 -2.38 -13.21 -10.18
N GLU A 218 -1.09 -12.93 -10.11
CA GLU A 218 -0.48 -11.76 -10.73
C GLU A 218 -0.29 -11.98 -12.24
N ILE A 219 -0.79 -11.04 -13.04
CA ILE A 219 -0.54 -10.94 -14.47
C ILE A 219 0.71 -10.09 -14.64
N ARG A 220 1.86 -10.76 -14.72
CA ARG A 220 3.20 -10.14 -14.72
C ARG A 220 3.33 -8.97 -15.70
N ASP A 221 2.85 -9.15 -16.93
CA ASP A 221 3.01 -8.15 -17.99
C ASP A 221 2.20 -6.87 -17.75
N LEU A 222 1.13 -6.96 -16.94
CA LEU A 222 0.23 -5.83 -16.66
C LEU A 222 0.43 -5.25 -15.26
N LYS A 223 1.28 -5.86 -14.41
CA LYS A 223 1.42 -5.51 -12.98
C LYS A 223 0.07 -5.44 -12.23
N HIS A 224 -0.93 -6.20 -12.69
CA HIS A 224 -2.27 -6.29 -12.13
C HIS A 224 -2.57 -7.72 -11.69
N PHE A 225 -3.65 -7.94 -10.93
CA PHE A 225 -4.02 -9.29 -10.47
C PHE A 225 -5.45 -9.68 -10.83
N VAL A 226 -5.65 -10.99 -10.97
CA VAL A 226 -6.96 -11.64 -10.87
C VAL A 226 -7.00 -12.36 -9.53
N SER A 227 -8.09 -12.23 -8.78
CA SER A 227 -8.24 -12.96 -7.52
C SER A 227 -9.45 -13.87 -7.53
N PHE A 228 -9.30 -15.02 -6.87
CA PHE A 228 -10.37 -15.97 -6.60
C PHE A 228 -10.56 -16.10 -5.09
N GLY A 229 -11.77 -15.83 -4.61
CA GLY A 229 -12.13 -15.82 -3.22
C GLY A 229 -13.17 -16.87 -2.86
N ILE A 230 -13.01 -17.45 -1.67
CA ILE A 230 -14.05 -18.25 -1.01
C ILE A 230 -14.17 -17.80 0.44
N GLY A 231 -15.41 -17.73 0.93
CA GLY A 231 -15.67 -17.26 2.27
C GLY A 231 -17.08 -17.56 2.75
N GLY A 232 -17.36 -17.02 3.93
CA GLY A 232 -18.68 -17.04 4.54
C GLY A 232 -19.07 -15.66 5.05
N PHE A 233 -20.35 -15.51 5.33
CA PHE A 233 -20.88 -14.33 5.98
C PHE A 233 -21.94 -14.68 7.03
N SER A 234 -22.05 -13.87 8.06
CA SER A 234 -23.02 -14.04 9.14
C SER A 234 -23.52 -12.69 9.65
N ASN A 235 -24.81 -12.61 9.95
CA ASN A 235 -25.39 -11.49 10.70
C ASN A 235 -25.57 -11.79 12.20
N PHE A 236 -25.10 -12.95 12.69
CA PHE A 236 -25.30 -13.46 14.05
C PHE A 236 -26.77 -13.58 14.50
N LYS A 237 -27.72 -13.48 13.57
CA LYS A 237 -29.17 -13.56 13.79
C LYS A 237 -29.80 -14.66 12.92
N GLY A 238 -29.04 -15.73 12.66
CA GLY A 238 -29.50 -16.89 11.90
C GLY A 238 -29.43 -16.76 10.38
N LYS A 239 -28.97 -15.63 9.82
CA LYS A 239 -28.66 -15.52 8.38
C LYS A 239 -27.16 -15.68 8.17
N ASN A 240 -26.79 -16.92 7.85
CA ASN A 240 -25.43 -17.32 7.52
C ASN A 240 -25.40 -17.79 6.07
N GLY A 241 -24.29 -17.54 5.38
CA GLY A 241 -24.14 -17.96 4.00
C GLY A 241 -22.70 -18.15 3.58
N LEU A 242 -22.55 -18.66 2.37
CA LEU A 242 -21.28 -18.90 1.69
C LEU A 242 -21.15 -17.90 0.53
N SER A 243 -19.93 -17.47 0.28
CA SER A 243 -19.61 -16.54 -0.80
C SER A 243 -18.45 -17.06 -1.61
N THR A 244 -18.57 -16.99 -2.94
CA THR A 244 -17.44 -17.10 -3.85
C THR A 244 -17.26 -15.76 -4.55
N GLU A 245 -16.01 -15.39 -4.84
CA GLU A 245 -15.67 -14.08 -5.40
C GLU A 245 -14.64 -14.24 -6.51
N LEU A 246 -14.78 -13.44 -7.55
CA LEU A 246 -13.78 -13.26 -8.59
C LEU A 246 -13.53 -11.76 -8.73
N SER A 247 -12.27 -11.35 -8.76
CA SER A 247 -11.93 -9.94 -8.95
C SER A 247 -10.79 -9.74 -9.94
N PHE A 248 -10.73 -8.54 -10.49
CA PHE A 248 -9.69 -8.09 -11.42
C PHE A 248 -9.26 -6.68 -11.04
N SER A 249 -7.96 -6.47 -10.86
CA SER A 249 -7.36 -5.15 -10.69
C SER A 249 -7.05 -4.54 -12.06
N PHE A 250 -7.22 -3.22 -12.17
CA PHE A 250 -7.14 -2.54 -13.47
C PHE A 250 -6.56 -1.13 -13.41
N LEU A 251 -6.30 -0.58 -12.22
CA LEU A 251 -5.76 0.77 -12.06
C LEU A 251 -5.01 0.90 -10.74
N LYS A 252 -3.81 1.46 -10.80
CA LYS A 252 -3.02 1.81 -9.62
C LYS A 252 -3.37 3.22 -9.13
N VAL A 253 -3.57 3.37 -7.83
CA VAL A 253 -3.92 4.63 -7.16
C VAL A 253 -2.84 4.94 -6.14
N LEU A 254 -2.25 6.14 -6.23
CA LEU A 254 -1.18 6.61 -5.32
C LEU A 254 0.02 5.65 -5.23
N ASN A 255 0.31 4.91 -6.31
CA ASN A 255 1.36 3.88 -6.39
C ASN A 255 1.31 2.77 -5.31
N THR A 256 0.25 2.74 -4.50
CA THR A 256 0.13 1.87 -3.31
C THR A 256 -1.11 0.98 -3.36
N PHE A 257 -2.22 1.50 -3.92
CA PHE A 257 -3.50 0.82 -3.95
C PHE A 257 -3.81 0.32 -5.34
N GLU A 258 -4.26 -0.92 -5.45
CA GLU A 258 -4.84 -1.46 -6.67
C GLU A 258 -6.36 -1.31 -6.62
N MET A 259 -6.90 -0.55 -7.56
CA MET A 259 -8.33 -0.51 -7.79
C MET A 259 -8.76 -1.79 -8.51
N PHE A 260 -9.80 -2.42 -7.97
CA PHE A 260 -10.33 -3.67 -8.50
C PHE A 260 -11.84 -3.64 -8.63
N ILE A 261 -12.35 -4.36 -9.62
CA ILE A 261 -13.75 -4.74 -9.70
C ILE A 261 -13.88 -6.19 -9.24
N ALA A 262 -14.87 -6.48 -8.41
CA ALA A 262 -15.16 -7.83 -7.95
C ALA A 262 -16.61 -8.19 -8.19
N TYR A 263 -16.82 -9.44 -8.57
CA TYR A 263 -18.11 -10.10 -8.62
C TYR A 263 -18.15 -11.18 -7.54
N SER A 264 -19.16 -11.17 -6.69
CA SER A 264 -19.37 -12.19 -5.67
C SER A 264 -20.75 -12.83 -5.80
N TYR A 265 -20.76 -14.16 -5.81
CA TYR A 265 -21.97 -14.97 -5.68
C TYR A 265 -22.15 -15.35 -4.21
N ASN A 266 -23.33 -15.08 -3.66
CA ASN A 266 -23.63 -15.29 -2.25
C ASN A 266 -24.87 -16.16 -2.10
N TYR A 267 -24.76 -17.22 -1.30
CA TYR A 267 -25.82 -18.19 -1.07
C TYR A 267 -26.12 -18.32 0.42
N LEU A 268 -27.40 -18.26 0.78
CA LEU A 268 -27.90 -18.52 2.13
C LEU A 268 -28.54 -19.91 2.19
N PRO A 269 -27.86 -20.94 2.76
CA PRO A 269 -28.42 -22.28 2.82
C PRO A 269 -29.76 -22.37 3.56
N ALA A 270 -29.92 -21.59 4.65
CA ALA A 270 -31.10 -21.65 5.50
C ALA A 270 -32.40 -21.22 4.79
N SER A 271 -32.33 -20.22 3.91
CA SER A 271 -33.49 -19.73 3.15
C SER A 271 -33.46 -20.13 1.67
N LYS A 272 -32.39 -20.77 1.21
CA LYS A 272 -32.07 -21.00 -0.21
C LYS A 272 -32.04 -19.72 -1.06
N ASN A 273 -31.94 -18.55 -0.44
CA ASN A 273 -31.81 -17.29 -1.15
C ASN A 273 -30.41 -17.16 -1.73
N LYS A 274 -30.33 -16.50 -2.89
CA LYS A 274 -29.08 -16.16 -3.56
C LYS A 274 -29.07 -14.69 -3.91
N PHE A 275 -27.89 -14.10 -3.90
CA PHE A 275 -27.69 -12.73 -4.34
C PHE A 275 -26.31 -12.55 -4.94
N HIS A 276 -26.20 -11.58 -5.84
CA HIS A 276 -24.95 -11.24 -6.52
C HIS A 276 -24.49 -9.88 -6.04
N LEU A 277 -23.18 -9.71 -5.87
CA LEU A 277 -22.56 -8.44 -5.53
C LEU A 277 -21.57 -8.06 -6.61
N ILE A 278 -21.65 -6.83 -7.11
CA ILE A 278 -20.63 -6.22 -7.95
C ILE A 278 -20.06 -5.06 -7.14
N SER A 279 -18.77 -5.06 -6.85
CA SER A 279 -18.13 -4.04 -6.03
C SER A 279 -16.90 -3.45 -6.70
N LEU A 280 -16.68 -2.16 -6.46
CA LEU A 280 -15.47 -1.45 -6.84
C LEU A 280 -14.67 -1.14 -5.57
N GLY A 281 -13.45 -1.64 -5.47
CA GLY A 281 -12.66 -1.56 -4.25
C GLY A 281 -11.21 -1.16 -4.48
N LEU A 282 -10.52 -0.94 -3.36
CA LEU A 282 -9.09 -0.69 -3.29
C LEU A 282 -8.43 -1.81 -2.50
N PHE A 283 -7.36 -2.37 -3.02
CA PHE A 283 -6.57 -3.42 -2.40
C PHE A 283 -5.14 -2.94 -2.13
N THR A 284 -4.63 -3.29 -0.97
CA THR A 284 -3.21 -3.21 -0.63
C THR A 284 -2.91 -4.26 0.44
N SER A 285 -1.75 -4.91 0.35
CA SER A 285 -1.27 -5.86 1.36
C SER A 285 -0.46 -5.19 2.47
N SER A 286 -0.16 -3.88 2.37
CA SER A 286 0.75 -3.17 3.27
C SER A 286 0.32 -3.14 4.74
N PHE A 287 -0.98 -3.30 5.02
CA PHE A 287 -1.54 -3.30 6.38
C PHE A 287 -1.84 -4.70 6.94
N SER A 288 -1.43 -5.76 6.23
CA SER A 288 -1.64 -7.14 6.66
C SER A 288 -0.39 -7.74 7.30
N ILE A 289 -0.55 -8.75 8.16
CA ILE A 289 0.58 -9.54 8.66
C ILE A 289 1.06 -10.43 7.52
N ASN A 290 2.28 -10.21 7.04
CA ASN A 290 2.87 -10.96 5.94
C ASN A 290 3.70 -12.13 6.47
N LEU A 291 3.30 -13.36 6.14
CA LEU A 291 4.07 -14.57 6.34
C LEU A 291 4.86 -14.88 5.06
N ASN A 292 6.15 -14.61 5.13
CA ASN A 292 7.08 -14.82 4.03
C ASN A 292 7.71 -16.21 4.11
N TYR A 293 7.65 -16.95 3.01
CA TYR A 293 8.32 -18.24 2.81
C TYR A 293 9.22 -18.22 1.58
#